data_AF-A0A352C6X7-F1
#
_entry.id   AF-A0A352C6X7-F1
#
_cell.length_a   1.000
_cell.length_b   1.000
_cell.length_c   1.000
_cell.angle_alpha   90.00
_cell.angle_beta   90.00
_cell.angle_gamma   90.00
#
_symmetry.space_group_name_H-M   'P 1'
#
loop_
_entity.id
_entity.type
_entity.pdbx_description
1 polymer ?
#
loop_
_entity_poly.entity_id
_entity_poly.type
_entity_poly.pdbx_seq_one_letter_code
_entity_poly.pdbx_strand_id
1 'polypeptide(L)'
;MINQIELLNQAFQLLSTPDNWDEIQTWYQGLESSQQLLLWTSYTPYLMEISVLHQRADFFKFICNNNLNGVVNYIYLSQFQILHTILRFQNTTLFDILFENMPEHAQGQILQHVYLLAFNLLQDNNLFYFIKILELSPRYISRILIFNDALLIHLAIQKRVVGVFDYILTHLSTEIPSILRANHYSLIKHLFTQGNISYISRIFDLFPELEDELIEMDDYKLFQIAANFHHLDVLRFLVARRGHLVFNMIEGNDFEGFLNACHRGHEDVIKQIIEWWSTHEEPLKLLTQENFLSLQIMLGVVDEDTIISYINRASGELIKNARIDYRCDLFQEAVLQGCHRVAHILLKMYQNEDVDISLSLISAFQQIEVRTDFDLFKEIVSSFDDDIIMDSFGVDGFVRLTDVFDQGHFRELDFIFGRLQDVNNYRTCLNVLAKHAPEPSKYLEAHRLLAGIQEFTLAVDKKVLPGFQSIIDQYDKK
;
A
#
# COMPACT_ATOMS: atom_id res chain seq x y z
N MET A 1 -26.81 57.58 35.70
CA MET A 1 -26.91 57.43 34.23
C MET A 1 -26.07 58.46 33.48
N ILE A 2 -26.30 59.77 33.63
CA ILE A 2 -25.50 60.82 32.92
C ILE A 2 -24.00 60.72 33.26
N ASN A 3 -23.64 60.64 34.54
CA ASN A 3 -22.22 60.49 34.95
C ASN A 3 -21.57 59.18 34.49
N GLN A 4 -22.36 58.13 34.23
CA GLN A 4 -21.84 56.88 33.69
C GLN A 4 -21.53 57.05 32.21
N ILE A 5 -22.44 57.60 31.40
CA ILE A 5 -22.20 57.84 29.97
C ILE A 5 -20.98 58.74 29.75
N GLU A 6 -20.80 59.78 30.58
CA GLU A 6 -19.65 60.67 30.50
C GLU A 6 -18.34 59.96 30.84
N LEU A 7 -18.33 59.16 31.91
CA LEU A 7 -17.19 58.30 32.27
C LEU A 7 -16.83 57.33 31.13
N LEU A 8 -17.84 56.77 30.46
CA LEU A 8 -17.66 55.83 29.36
C LEU A 8 -17.13 56.50 28.09
N ASN A 9 -17.57 57.73 27.80
CA ASN A 9 -17.03 58.52 26.70
C ASN A 9 -15.57 58.94 26.95
N GLN A 10 -15.22 59.31 28.18
CA GLN A 10 -13.85 59.61 28.57
C GLN A 10 -12.95 58.38 28.44
N ALA A 11 -13.41 57.22 28.93
CA ALA A 11 -12.72 55.96 28.77
C ALA A 11 -12.46 55.67 27.28
N PHE A 12 -13.50 55.73 26.45
CA PHE A 12 -13.40 55.45 25.02
C PHE A 12 -12.42 56.39 24.30
N GLN A 13 -12.46 57.69 24.60
CA GLN A 13 -11.52 58.67 24.01
C GLN A 13 -10.07 58.36 24.40
N LEU A 14 -9.81 58.10 25.68
CA LEU A 14 -8.47 57.78 26.17
C LEU A 14 -7.94 56.46 25.59
N LEU A 15 -8.80 55.44 25.48
CA LEU A 15 -8.43 54.12 24.95
C LEU A 15 -8.24 54.12 23.43
N SER A 16 -8.79 55.10 22.73
CA SER A 16 -8.62 55.27 21.28
C SER A 16 -7.24 55.84 20.90
N THR A 17 -6.48 56.34 21.88
CA THR A 17 -5.12 56.87 21.70
C THR A 17 -4.10 55.96 22.38
N PRO A 18 -3.56 54.94 21.68
CA PRO A 18 -2.79 53.87 22.28
C PRO A 18 -1.45 54.29 22.92
N ASP A 19 -0.99 55.52 22.71
CA ASP A 19 0.30 56.01 23.21
C ASP A 19 0.25 56.53 24.67
N ASN A 20 -0.93 56.83 25.22
CA ASN A 20 -1.06 57.54 26.51
C ASN A 20 -1.35 56.61 27.70
N TRP A 21 -0.57 55.54 27.87
CA TRP A 21 -0.81 54.57 28.95
C TRP A 21 -0.69 55.18 30.35
N ASP A 22 0.32 56.01 30.59
CA ASP A 22 0.50 56.64 31.90
C ASP A 22 -0.72 57.51 32.27
N GLU A 23 -1.35 58.14 31.27
CA GLU A 23 -2.58 58.91 31.46
C GLU A 23 -3.78 58.00 31.77
N ILE A 24 -3.92 56.87 31.06
CA ILE A 24 -4.99 55.89 31.33
C ILE A 24 -4.85 55.31 32.74
N GLN A 25 -3.63 54.95 33.14
CA GLN A 25 -3.37 54.40 34.47
C GLN A 25 -3.64 55.46 35.56
N THR A 26 -3.16 56.69 35.37
CA THR A 26 -3.39 57.80 36.30
C THR A 26 -4.88 58.13 36.41
N TRP A 27 -5.59 58.20 35.28
CA TRP A 27 -7.03 58.44 35.23
C TRP A 27 -7.79 57.34 35.97
N TYR A 28 -7.48 56.07 35.70
CA TYR A 28 -8.11 54.94 36.39
C TYR A 28 -7.85 54.97 37.91
N GLN A 29 -6.62 55.27 38.34
CA GLN A 29 -6.27 55.39 39.76
C GLN A 29 -7.01 56.55 40.45
N GLY A 30 -7.43 57.56 39.69
CA GLY A 30 -8.25 58.67 40.18
C GLY A 30 -9.74 58.38 40.32
N LEU A 31 -10.23 57.24 39.81
CA LEU A 31 -11.64 56.85 39.90
C LEU A 31 -12.01 56.31 41.29
N GLU A 32 -13.25 56.55 41.72
CA GLU A 32 -13.80 55.90 42.92
C GLU A 32 -13.93 54.38 42.71
N SER A 33 -13.84 53.58 43.78
CA SER A 33 -13.93 52.11 43.67
C SER A 33 -15.22 51.61 42.99
N SER A 34 -16.33 52.33 43.14
CA SER A 34 -17.60 52.02 42.48
C SER A 34 -17.54 52.26 40.96
N GLN A 35 -16.82 53.29 40.52
CA GLN A 35 -16.58 53.62 39.12
C GLN A 35 -15.59 52.66 38.48
N GLN A 36 -14.52 52.29 39.20
CA GLN A 36 -13.57 51.26 38.76
C GLN A 36 -14.28 49.92 38.54
N LEU A 37 -15.12 49.48 39.50
CA LEU A 37 -15.90 48.26 39.37
C LEU A 37 -16.85 48.30 38.16
N LEU A 38 -17.56 49.42 37.97
CA LEU A 38 -18.45 49.59 36.83
C LEU A 38 -17.68 49.49 35.50
N LEU A 39 -16.53 50.15 35.40
CA LEU A 39 -15.70 50.13 34.20
C LEU A 39 -15.27 48.70 33.86
N TRP A 40 -14.79 47.96 34.86
CA TRP A 40 -14.40 46.57 34.69
C TRP A 40 -15.56 45.68 34.27
N THR A 41 -16.70 45.76 34.94
CA THR A 41 -17.84 44.90 34.60
C THR A 41 -18.39 45.15 33.19
N SER A 42 -18.33 46.39 32.69
CA SER A 42 -18.92 46.74 31.39
C SER A 42 -17.92 46.77 30.22
N TYR A 43 -16.63 47.04 30.46
CA TYR A 43 -15.65 47.32 29.39
C TYR A 43 -14.46 46.36 29.35
N THR A 44 -14.31 45.43 30.29
CA THR A 44 -13.22 44.42 30.23
C THR A 44 -13.07 43.78 28.84
N PRO A 45 -14.14 43.37 28.14
CA PRO A 45 -14.04 42.86 26.77
C PRO A 45 -13.25 43.76 25.82
N TYR A 46 -13.65 45.04 25.75
CA TYR A 46 -13.10 46.03 24.84
C TYR A 46 -11.66 46.41 25.22
N LEU A 47 -11.40 46.58 26.51
CA LEU A 47 -10.06 46.86 27.04
C LEU A 47 -9.08 45.74 26.68
N MET A 48 -9.52 44.48 26.84
CA MET A 48 -8.71 43.34 26.49
C MET A 48 -8.46 43.28 24.98
N GLU A 49 -9.48 43.42 24.13
CA GLU A 49 -9.30 43.42 22.67
C GLU A 49 -8.31 44.49 22.22
N ILE A 50 -8.44 45.74 22.70
CA ILE A 50 -7.50 46.83 22.40
C ILE A 50 -6.09 46.45 22.85
N SER A 51 -5.91 46.02 24.10
CA SER A 51 -4.59 45.71 24.62
C SER A 51 -3.89 44.60 23.83
N VAL A 52 -4.64 43.60 23.34
CA VAL A 52 -4.11 42.53 22.49
C VAL A 52 -3.83 43.03 21.07
N LEU A 53 -4.76 43.76 20.44
CA LEU A 53 -4.61 44.30 19.09
C LEU A 53 -3.40 45.24 18.99
N HIS A 54 -3.13 46.01 20.04
CA HIS A 54 -1.99 46.91 20.14
C HIS A 54 -0.76 46.28 20.80
N GLN A 55 -0.80 44.99 21.13
CA GLN A 55 0.32 44.24 21.72
C GLN A 55 0.90 44.84 23.03
N ARG A 56 0.04 45.47 23.84
CA ARG A 56 0.41 46.17 25.09
C ARG A 56 0.37 45.24 26.29
N ALA A 57 1.49 44.55 26.53
CA ALA A 57 1.63 43.58 27.63
C ALA A 57 1.48 44.21 29.03
N ASP A 58 2.03 45.40 29.23
CA ASP A 58 1.86 46.20 30.45
C ASP A 58 0.39 46.45 30.77
N PHE A 59 -0.37 46.91 29.77
CA PHE A 59 -1.80 47.20 29.93
C PHE A 59 -2.61 45.93 30.15
N PHE A 60 -2.34 44.88 29.37
CA PHE A 60 -3.01 43.59 29.53
C PHE A 60 -2.77 43.00 30.93
N LYS A 61 -1.54 43.09 31.45
CA LYS A 61 -1.21 42.68 32.83
C LYS A 61 -1.98 43.48 33.87
N PHE A 62 -2.09 44.78 33.66
CA PHE A 62 -2.91 45.64 34.51
C PHE A 62 -4.38 45.18 34.54
N ILE A 63 -4.97 44.86 33.38
CA ILE A 63 -6.34 44.35 33.27
C ILE A 63 -6.49 43.02 34.03
N CYS A 64 -5.59 42.06 33.81
CA CYS A 64 -5.61 40.76 34.49
C CYS A 64 -5.51 40.89 36.02
N ASN A 65 -4.65 41.77 36.51
CA ASN A 65 -4.46 41.98 37.95
C ASN A 65 -5.67 42.60 38.64
N ASN A 66 -6.44 43.44 37.94
CA ASN A 66 -7.55 44.19 38.54
C ASN A 66 -8.92 43.53 38.35
N ASN A 67 -9.12 42.73 37.30
CA ASN A 67 -10.41 42.07 37.04
C ASN A 67 -10.27 40.67 36.43
N LEU A 68 -9.53 39.80 37.10
CA LEU A 68 -9.30 38.43 36.64
C LEU A 68 -10.60 37.65 36.34
N ASN A 69 -11.61 37.74 37.21
CA ASN A 69 -12.88 37.03 36.99
C ASN A 69 -13.61 37.54 35.74
N GLY A 70 -13.60 38.85 35.49
CA GLY A 70 -14.18 39.40 34.27
C GLY A 70 -13.40 39.00 33.01
N VAL A 71 -12.07 38.93 33.10
CA VAL A 71 -11.20 38.40 32.03
C VAL A 71 -11.56 36.95 31.71
N VAL A 72 -11.62 36.09 32.72
CA VAL A 72 -11.97 34.67 32.57
C VAL A 72 -13.37 34.51 31.97
N ASN A 73 -14.36 35.22 32.50
CA ASN A 73 -15.72 35.20 31.97
C ASN A 73 -15.79 35.66 30.51
N TYR A 74 -15.04 36.71 30.16
CA TYR A 74 -15.02 37.19 28.79
C TYR A 74 -14.34 36.20 27.83
N ILE A 75 -13.26 35.53 28.25
CA ILE A 75 -12.63 34.48 27.45
C ILE A 75 -13.66 33.39 27.10
N TYR A 76 -14.49 32.97 28.07
CA TYR A 76 -15.56 32.00 27.79
C TYR A 76 -16.67 32.57 26.89
N LEU A 77 -17.17 33.77 27.19
CA LEU A 77 -18.26 34.40 26.44
C LEU A 77 -17.88 34.71 24.99
N SER A 78 -16.61 35.10 24.76
CA SER A 78 -16.06 35.36 23.43
C SER A 78 -15.64 34.10 22.68
N GLN A 79 -15.93 32.90 23.21
CA GLN A 79 -15.48 31.64 22.62
C GLN A 79 -13.97 31.64 22.33
N PHE A 80 -13.18 32.17 23.27
CA PHE A 80 -11.72 32.22 23.21
C PHE A 80 -11.14 33.12 22.11
N GLN A 81 -11.93 34.05 21.54
CA GLN A 81 -11.47 34.95 20.45
C GLN A 81 -10.24 35.79 20.83
N ILE A 82 -10.14 36.26 22.08
CA ILE A 82 -8.94 36.93 22.59
C ILE A 82 -7.72 36.03 22.45
N LEU A 83 -7.84 34.78 22.90
CA LEU A 83 -6.74 33.84 22.95
C LEU A 83 -6.26 33.51 21.53
N HIS A 84 -7.20 33.33 20.60
CA HIS A 84 -6.90 33.23 19.17
C HIS A 84 -6.15 34.46 18.64
N THR A 85 -6.54 35.66 19.10
CA THR A 85 -5.92 36.92 18.66
C THR A 85 -4.50 37.07 19.21
N ILE A 86 -4.27 36.78 20.50
CA ILE A 86 -2.93 36.78 21.13
C ILE A 86 -1.97 35.87 20.36
N LEU A 87 -2.45 34.68 19.99
CA LEU A 87 -1.65 33.69 19.30
C LEU A 87 -1.45 33.99 17.82
N ARG A 88 -2.46 34.55 17.15
CA ARG A 88 -2.33 35.06 15.79
C ARG A 88 -1.25 36.14 15.70
N PHE A 89 -1.16 37.01 16.69
CA PHE A 89 -0.10 38.02 16.77
C PHE A 89 1.24 37.49 17.25
N GLN A 90 1.30 36.23 17.69
CA GLN A 90 2.52 35.65 18.23
C GLN A 90 3.13 36.57 19.29
N ASN A 91 2.33 36.94 20.32
CA ASN A 91 2.83 37.73 21.45
C ASN A 91 2.99 36.83 22.69
N THR A 92 4.24 36.44 22.99
CA THR A 92 4.57 35.49 24.08
C THR A 92 4.25 36.08 25.44
N THR A 93 4.51 37.36 25.61
CA THR A 93 4.35 38.07 26.88
C THR A 93 2.87 38.19 27.25
N LEU A 94 2.01 38.53 26.30
CA LEU A 94 0.55 38.56 26.52
C LEU A 94 0.02 37.18 26.90
N PHE A 95 0.50 36.14 26.24
CA PHE A 95 0.13 34.77 26.53
C PHE A 95 0.56 34.35 27.94
N ASP A 96 1.79 34.69 28.35
CA ASP A 96 2.31 34.41 29.71
C ASP A 96 1.52 35.13 30.77
N ILE A 97 1.29 36.43 30.59
CA ILE A 97 0.49 37.23 31.51
C ILE A 97 -0.90 36.62 31.67
N LEU A 98 -1.53 36.21 30.55
CA LEU A 98 -2.85 35.61 30.61
C LEU A 98 -2.82 34.31 31.43
N PHE A 99 -1.91 33.39 31.12
CA PHE A 99 -1.84 32.10 31.79
C PHE A 99 -1.41 32.18 33.25
N GLU A 100 -0.40 33.00 33.59
CA GLU A 100 0.10 33.20 34.96
C GLU A 100 -0.97 33.74 35.90
N ASN A 101 -1.87 34.59 35.39
CA ASN A 101 -2.92 35.19 36.20
C ASN A 101 -4.16 34.30 36.31
N MET A 102 -4.36 33.31 35.44
CA MET A 102 -5.60 32.52 35.44
C MET A 102 -5.68 31.49 36.57
N PRO A 103 -6.85 31.32 37.22
CA PRO A 103 -7.05 30.26 38.20
C PRO A 103 -6.87 28.87 37.56
N GLU A 104 -6.33 27.89 38.31
CA GLU A 104 -6.05 26.53 37.80
C GLU A 104 -7.28 25.87 37.14
N HIS A 105 -8.48 26.06 37.69
CA HIS A 105 -9.71 25.52 37.10
C HIS A 105 -10.04 26.17 35.73
N ALA A 106 -9.75 27.46 35.57
CA ALA A 106 -9.97 28.18 34.32
C ALA A 106 -8.90 27.82 33.29
N GLN A 107 -7.64 27.65 33.72
CA GLN A 107 -6.60 27.09 32.88
C GLN A 107 -7.04 25.73 32.32
N GLY A 108 -7.56 24.82 33.16
CA GLY A 108 -8.05 23.51 32.72
C GLY A 108 -9.16 23.55 31.67
N GLN A 109 -10.13 24.47 31.80
CA GLN A 109 -11.20 24.66 30.83
C GLN A 109 -10.71 25.31 29.53
N ILE A 110 -9.85 26.32 29.63
CA ILE A 110 -9.18 26.90 28.45
C ILE A 110 -8.38 25.82 27.73
N LEU A 111 -7.68 24.96 28.46
CA LEU A 111 -6.89 23.87 27.89
C LEU A 111 -7.73 22.85 27.11
N GLN A 112 -8.99 22.64 27.51
CA GLN A 112 -9.94 21.85 26.71
C GLN A 112 -10.30 22.52 25.38
N HIS A 113 -10.16 23.84 25.24
CA HIS A 113 -10.29 24.55 23.97
C HIS A 113 -8.94 24.79 23.28
N VAL A 114 -7.84 24.69 24.03
CA VAL A 114 -6.48 24.83 23.53
C VAL A 114 -6.12 23.71 22.56
N TYR A 115 -6.85 22.59 22.45
CA TYR A 115 -6.58 21.66 21.35
C TYR A 115 -6.84 22.29 19.98
N LEU A 116 -7.94 23.04 19.79
CA LEU A 116 -8.24 23.75 18.54
C LEU A 116 -7.15 24.78 18.26
N LEU A 117 -6.66 25.38 19.33
CA LEU A 117 -5.63 26.40 19.31
C LEU A 117 -4.27 25.83 18.95
N ALA A 118 -3.87 24.73 19.58
CA ALA A 118 -2.67 23.97 19.30
C ALA A 118 -2.70 23.41 17.88
N PHE A 119 -3.88 22.95 17.42
CA PHE A 119 -4.11 22.56 16.04
C PHE A 119 -3.87 23.72 15.07
N ASN A 120 -4.48 24.89 15.32
CA ASN A 120 -4.29 26.08 14.48
C ASN A 120 -2.84 26.55 14.48
N LEU A 121 -2.18 26.57 15.64
CA LEU A 121 -0.77 26.94 15.76
C LEU A 121 0.14 25.98 14.98
N LEU A 122 -0.15 24.68 15.02
CA LEU A 122 0.60 23.69 14.26
C LEU A 122 0.31 23.78 12.76
N GLN A 123 -0.92 24.12 12.36
CA GLN A 123 -1.26 24.43 10.96
C GLN A 123 -0.46 25.63 10.43
N ASP A 124 -0.29 26.65 11.26
CA ASP A 124 0.45 27.88 10.98
C ASP A 124 1.98 27.72 11.17
N ASN A 125 2.46 26.51 11.49
CA ASN A 125 3.85 26.18 11.79
C ASN A 125 4.47 27.01 12.92
N ASN A 126 3.65 27.43 13.89
CA ASN A 126 4.07 28.26 15.01
C ASN A 126 4.50 27.41 16.22
N LEU A 127 5.65 26.76 16.07
CA LEU A 127 6.14 25.71 16.97
C LEU A 127 6.44 26.22 18.39
N PHE A 128 6.93 27.45 18.49
CA PHE A 128 7.28 28.04 19.78
C PHE A 128 6.07 28.08 20.72
N TYR A 129 4.93 28.58 20.24
CA TYR A 129 3.72 28.68 21.05
C TYR A 129 3.07 27.34 21.30
N PHE A 130 3.15 26.44 20.32
CA PHE A 130 2.67 25.09 20.49
C PHE A 130 3.43 24.41 21.65
N ILE A 131 4.77 24.43 21.63
CA ILE A 131 5.59 23.84 22.70
C ILE A 131 5.29 24.52 24.03
N LYS A 132 5.22 25.85 24.06
CA LYS A 132 4.91 26.60 25.27
C LYS A 132 3.55 26.25 25.87
N ILE A 133 2.53 26.08 25.03
CA ILE A 133 1.20 25.60 25.44
C ILE A 133 1.31 24.23 26.10
N LEU A 134 2.10 23.33 25.52
CA LEU A 134 2.31 22.00 26.10
C LEU A 134 3.07 22.09 27.44
N GLU A 135 4.11 22.92 27.52
CA GLU A 135 4.92 23.14 28.73
C GLU A 135 4.11 23.71 29.89
N LEU A 136 3.15 24.60 29.62
CA LEU A 136 2.31 25.19 30.66
C LEU A 136 1.38 24.17 31.33
N SER A 137 1.14 23.03 30.70
CA SER A 137 0.15 22.09 31.20
C SER A 137 0.40 20.63 30.80
N PRO A 138 1.51 20.01 31.27
CA PRO A 138 1.84 18.63 30.95
C PRO A 138 0.72 17.65 31.31
N ARG A 139 0.04 17.90 32.44
CA ARG A 139 -1.09 17.10 32.94
C ARG A 139 -2.28 17.03 31.98
N TYR A 140 -2.42 18.01 31.09
CA TYR A 140 -3.54 18.07 30.14
C TYR A 140 -3.16 17.55 28.76
N ILE A 141 -1.88 17.43 28.43
CA ILE A 141 -1.46 16.97 27.10
C ILE A 141 -1.97 15.54 26.87
N SER A 142 -1.82 14.63 27.85
CA SER A 142 -2.33 13.27 27.73
C SER A 142 -3.83 13.24 27.46
N ARG A 143 -4.61 14.06 28.17
CA ARG A 143 -6.06 14.22 27.93
C ARG A 143 -6.36 14.79 26.56
N ILE A 144 -5.61 15.80 26.11
CA ILE A 144 -5.79 16.42 24.79
C ILE A 144 -5.51 15.41 23.68
N LEU A 145 -4.45 14.60 23.80
CA LEU A 145 -4.11 13.59 22.80
C LEU A 145 -5.10 12.44 22.78
N ILE A 146 -5.52 11.95 23.94
CA ILE A 146 -6.52 10.88 24.05
C ILE A 146 -7.87 11.35 23.49
N PHE A 147 -8.31 12.55 23.85
CA PHE A 147 -9.61 13.08 23.43
C PHE A 147 -9.69 13.33 21.92
N ASN A 148 -8.55 13.55 21.28
CA ASN A 148 -8.48 13.85 19.85
C ASN A 148 -7.83 12.74 19.03
N ASP A 149 -7.82 11.49 19.52
CA ASP A 149 -7.33 10.34 18.74
C ASP A 149 -5.92 10.57 18.16
N ALA A 150 -5.03 11.20 18.94
CA ALA A 150 -3.68 11.57 18.51
C ALA A 150 -3.59 12.54 17.32
N LEU A 151 -4.67 13.28 16.99
CA LEU A 151 -4.71 14.21 15.84
C LEU A 151 -3.56 15.23 15.83
N LEU A 152 -3.12 15.70 17.00
CA LEU A 152 -1.96 16.59 17.09
C LEU A 152 -0.66 15.91 16.65
N ILE A 153 -0.48 14.62 16.97
CA ILE A 153 0.68 13.85 16.51
C ILE A 153 0.57 13.64 15.00
N HIS A 154 -0.61 13.25 14.49
CA HIS A 154 -0.85 13.14 13.04
C HIS A 154 -0.51 14.44 12.31
N LEU A 155 -0.96 15.58 12.83
CA LEU A 155 -0.69 16.87 12.23
C LEU A 155 0.80 17.23 12.30
N ALA A 156 1.49 16.91 13.41
CA ALA A 156 2.93 17.15 13.54
C ALA A 156 3.73 16.34 12.50
N ILE A 157 3.33 15.09 12.28
CA ILE A 157 3.89 14.21 11.25
C ILE A 157 3.62 14.77 9.85
N GLN A 158 2.36 15.12 9.56
CA GLN A 158 1.95 15.65 8.26
C GLN A 158 2.70 16.94 7.90
N LYS A 159 2.93 17.80 8.89
CA LYS A 159 3.67 19.07 8.75
C LYS A 159 5.19 18.88 8.87
N ARG A 160 5.67 17.66 9.12
CA ARG A 160 7.10 17.30 9.29
C ARG A 160 7.80 18.12 10.38
N VAL A 161 7.08 18.37 11.47
CA VAL A 161 7.55 19.15 12.60
C VAL A 161 8.24 18.23 13.61
N VAL A 162 9.51 17.92 13.36
CA VAL A 162 10.26 16.95 14.17
C VAL A 162 10.35 17.36 15.65
N GLY A 163 10.62 18.63 15.94
CA GLY A 163 10.75 19.11 17.33
C GLY A 163 9.47 18.95 18.17
N VAL A 164 8.29 19.12 17.56
CA VAL A 164 7.01 18.88 18.25
C VAL A 164 6.79 17.41 18.51
N PHE A 165 7.08 16.56 17.53
CA PHE A 165 6.97 15.12 17.68
C PHE A 165 7.91 14.61 18.80
N ASP A 166 9.18 15.03 18.78
CA ASP A 166 10.15 14.69 19.82
C ASP A 166 9.72 15.18 21.20
N TYR A 167 9.21 16.41 21.28
CA TYR A 167 8.68 16.97 22.52
C TYR A 167 7.54 16.08 23.05
N ILE A 168 6.57 15.72 22.20
CA ILE A 168 5.43 14.89 22.58
C ILE A 168 5.90 13.51 23.06
N LEU A 169 6.77 12.83 22.31
CA LEU A 169 7.26 11.50 22.69
C LEU A 169 8.05 11.53 24.01
N THR A 170 8.86 12.57 24.23
CA THR A 170 9.69 12.69 25.43
C THR A 170 8.86 12.99 26.67
N HIS A 171 7.86 13.87 26.55
CA HIS A 171 7.08 14.34 27.71
C HIS A 171 5.88 13.46 28.04
N LEU A 172 5.49 12.55 27.14
CA LEU A 172 4.35 11.64 27.32
C LEU A 172 4.73 10.19 27.18
N SER A 173 5.99 9.85 27.48
CA SER A 173 6.50 8.49 27.30
C SER A 173 5.64 7.44 27.99
N THR A 174 4.97 7.77 29.10
CA THR A 174 4.05 6.87 29.80
C THR A 174 2.74 6.61 29.06
N GLU A 175 2.25 7.57 28.28
CA GLU A 175 0.97 7.50 27.57
C GLU A 175 1.13 7.10 26.10
N ILE A 176 2.32 7.28 25.51
CA ILE A 176 2.58 6.91 24.11
C ILE A 176 2.18 5.45 23.81
N PRO A 177 2.49 4.43 24.64
CA PRO A 177 2.04 3.06 24.36
C PRO A 177 0.52 2.92 24.23
N SER A 178 -0.26 3.63 25.05
CA SER A 178 -1.72 3.62 24.95
C SER A 178 -2.20 4.38 23.71
N ILE A 179 -1.55 5.49 23.37
CA ILE A 179 -1.85 6.29 22.19
C ILE A 179 -1.55 5.51 20.90
N LEU A 180 -0.43 4.78 20.85
CA LEU A 180 -0.06 3.97 19.69
C LEU A 180 -1.03 2.82 19.46
N ARG A 181 -1.59 2.22 20.52
CA ARG A 181 -2.61 1.17 20.44
C ARG A 181 -4.02 1.68 20.12
N ALA A 182 -4.28 2.96 20.35
CA ALA A 182 -5.59 3.56 20.11
C ALA A 182 -6.01 3.42 18.64
N ASN A 183 -7.32 3.30 18.40
CA ASN A 183 -7.91 3.25 17.05
C ASN A 183 -7.24 2.24 16.11
N HIS A 184 -6.98 1.03 16.63
CA HIS A 184 -6.35 -0.06 15.86
C HIS A 184 -5.03 0.37 15.23
N TYR A 185 -4.17 1.02 16.02
CA TYR A 185 -2.84 1.42 15.58
C TYR A 185 -2.85 2.43 14.42
N SER A 186 -3.87 3.28 14.33
CA SER A 186 -4.04 4.24 13.23
C SER A 186 -2.85 5.19 13.06
N LEU A 187 -2.26 5.64 14.18
CA LEU A 187 -1.11 6.55 14.18
C LEU A 187 0.12 5.91 13.54
N ILE A 188 0.49 4.70 13.96
CA ILE A 188 1.66 4.01 13.42
C ILE A 188 1.41 3.57 11.97
N LYS A 189 0.19 3.11 11.63
CA LYS A 189 -0.18 2.81 10.24
C LYS A 189 -0.06 4.05 9.33
N HIS A 190 -0.44 5.22 9.85
CA HIS A 190 -0.29 6.49 9.12
C HIS A 190 1.19 6.84 8.92
N LEU A 191 2.04 6.67 9.93
CA LEU A 191 3.49 6.88 9.82
C LEU A 191 4.12 6.00 8.72
N PHE A 192 3.74 4.73 8.68
CA PHE A 192 4.21 3.78 7.67
C PHE A 192 3.67 4.12 6.28
N THR A 193 2.42 4.55 6.17
CA THR A 193 1.85 5.06 4.91
C THR A 193 2.64 6.25 4.35
N GLN A 194 3.16 7.11 5.23
CA GLN A 194 3.96 8.28 4.85
C GLN A 194 5.44 7.98 4.59
N GLY A 195 5.92 6.77 4.91
CA GLY A 195 7.33 6.39 4.71
C GLY A 195 8.31 7.17 5.58
N ASN A 196 7.86 7.78 6.68
CA ASN A 196 8.73 8.66 7.45
C ASN A 196 9.59 7.87 8.44
N ILE A 197 10.68 7.31 7.92
CA ILE A 197 11.60 6.45 8.67
C ILE A 197 12.17 7.12 9.93
N SER A 198 12.37 8.44 9.92
CA SER A 198 12.88 9.19 11.08
C SER A 198 11.92 9.11 12.27
N TYR A 199 10.61 9.24 12.04
CA TYR A 199 9.62 9.10 13.10
C TYR A 199 9.41 7.65 13.54
N ILE A 200 9.42 6.73 12.58
CA ILE A 200 9.28 5.28 12.84
C ILE A 200 10.44 4.80 13.71
N SER A 201 11.68 5.05 13.29
CA SER A 201 12.87 4.66 14.05
C SER A 201 12.88 5.25 15.45
N ARG A 202 12.50 6.53 15.60
CA ARG A 202 12.41 7.21 16.88
C ARG A 202 11.42 6.54 17.84
N ILE A 203 10.24 6.10 17.35
CA ILE A 203 9.27 5.36 18.17
C ILE A 203 9.88 4.04 18.65
N PHE A 204 10.49 3.28 17.74
CA PHE A 204 11.10 1.99 18.06
C PHE A 204 12.30 2.11 19.02
N ASP A 205 13.04 3.21 18.96
CA ASP A 205 14.15 3.50 19.89
C ASP A 205 13.66 3.89 21.28
N LEU A 206 12.55 4.63 21.37
CA LEU A 206 12.00 5.11 22.63
C LEU A 206 11.15 4.06 23.35
N PHE A 207 10.52 3.15 22.60
CA PHE A 207 9.60 2.13 23.12
C PHE A 207 9.97 0.73 22.61
N PRO A 208 11.17 0.22 22.92
CA PRO A 208 11.62 -1.10 22.48
C PRO A 208 10.71 -2.23 22.98
N GLU A 209 10.01 -2.04 24.10
CA GLU A 209 9.04 -3.01 24.64
C GLU A 209 7.80 -3.19 23.75
N LEU A 210 7.53 -2.27 22.83
CA LEU A 210 6.42 -2.37 21.88
C LEU A 210 6.84 -2.94 20.53
N GLU A 211 8.13 -3.20 20.32
CA GLU A 211 8.67 -3.51 19.01
C GLU A 211 8.05 -4.77 18.41
N ASP A 212 7.98 -5.87 19.17
CA ASP A 212 7.39 -7.13 18.72
C ASP A 212 5.89 -6.97 18.45
N GLU A 213 5.18 -6.31 19.38
CA GLU A 213 3.74 -6.02 19.27
C GLU A 213 3.42 -5.21 18.00
N LEU A 214 4.19 -4.17 17.70
CA LEU A 214 3.97 -3.31 16.54
C LEU A 214 4.31 -4.02 15.22
N ILE A 215 5.35 -4.85 15.20
CA ILE A 215 5.75 -5.58 14.00
C ILE A 215 4.75 -6.68 13.66
N GLU A 216 4.31 -7.45 14.66
CA GLU A 216 3.40 -8.60 14.46
C GLU A 216 1.92 -8.19 14.36
N MET A 217 1.60 -6.92 14.62
CA MET A 217 0.23 -6.40 14.60
C MET A 217 -0.50 -6.64 13.26
N ASP A 218 -1.76 -7.05 13.38
CA ASP A 218 -2.70 -7.28 12.27
C ASP A 218 -2.07 -8.12 11.14
N ASP A 219 -1.36 -9.19 11.53
CA ASP A 219 -0.65 -10.08 10.61
C ASP A 219 0.40 -9.35 9.76
N TYR A 220 1.29 -8.62 10.45
CA TYR A 220 2.38 -7.85 9.86
C TYR A 220 1.91 -6.68 8.96
N LYS A 221 0.80 -6.03 9.34
CA LYS A 221 0.18 -4.98 8.50
C LYS A 221 1.11 -3.81 8.20
N LEU A 222 2.06 -3.51 9.07
CA LEU A 222 3.05 -2.44 8.82
C LEU A 222 3.97 -2.75 7.65
N PHE A 223 4.40 -4.00 7.51
CA PHE A 223 5.19 -4.44 6.36
C PHE A 223 4.37 -4.32 5.07
N GLN A 224 3.12 -4.77 5.10
CA GLN A 224 2.20 -4.68 3.96
C GLN A 224 1.96 -3.22 3.53
N ILE A 225 1.74 -2.31 4.49
CA ILE A 225 1.58 -0.88 4.22
C ILE A 225 2.84 -0.31 3.56
N ALA A 226 4.03 -0.57 4.11
CA ALA A 226 5.28 -0.07 3.55
C ALA A 226 5.51 -0.58 2.12
N ALA A 227 5.23 -1.85 1.84
CA ALA A 227 5.31 -2.42 0.50
C ALA A 227 4.30 -1.79 -0.48
N ASN A 228 3.05 -1.65 -0.05
CA ASN A 228 1.96 -1.04 -0.82
C ASN A 228 2.19 0.45 -1.12
N PHE A 229 3.02 1.17 -0.35
CA PHE A 229 3.30 2.60 -0.56
C PHE A 229 4.74 2.90 -1.03
N HIS A 230 5.49 1.89 -1.48
CA HIS A 230 6.85 2.05 -2.03
C HIS A 230 7.90 2.52 -1.01
N HIS A 231 7.77 2.16 0.25
CA HIS A 231 8.71 2.58 1.30
C HIS A 231 9.76 1.50 1.58
N LEU A 232 10.67 1.29 0.62
CA LEU A 232 11.72 0.27 0.68
C LEU A 232 12.66 0.44 1.89
N ASP A 233 12.97 1.69 2.25
CA ASP A 233 13.76 2.03 3.44
C ASP A 233 13.08 1.59 4.74
N VAL A 234 11.76 1.76 4.83
CA VAL A 234 10.94 1.28 5.96
C VAL A 234 10.90 -0.24 6.01
N LEU A 235 10.78 -0.94 4.87
CA LEU A 235 10.86 -2.40 4.83
C LEU A 235 12.22 -2.90 5.33
N ARG A 236 13.31 -2.31 4.83
CA ARG A 236 14.68 -2.64 5.28
C ARG A 236 14.86 -2.38 6.77
N PHE A 237 14.26 -1.32 7.30
CA PHE A 237 14.26 -1.05 8.73
C PHE A 237 13.56 -2.15 9.52
N LEU A 238 12.36 -2.57 9.12
CA LEU A 238 11.63 -3.67 9.79
C LEU A 238 12.45 -4.97 9.78
N VAL A 239 13.03 -5.34 8.63
CA VAL A 239 13.87 -6.54 8.50
C VAL A 239 15.16 -6.41 9.31
N ALA A 240 15.78 -5.23 9.38
CA ALA A 240 16.95 -5.01 10.23
C ALA A 240 16.64 -5.15 11.73
N ARG A 241 15.44 -4.73 12.15
CA ARG A 241 14.95 -4.84 13.53
C ARG A 241 14.59 -6.27 13.92
N ARG A 242 13.94 -7.01 13.02
CA ARG A 242 13.43 -8.37 13.26
C ARG A 242 13.65 -9.29 12.05
N GLY A 243 14.91 -9.48 11.68
CA GLY A 243 15.27 -10.26 10.49
C GLY A 243 14.80 -11.71 10.55
N HIS A 244 14.68 -12.30 11.74
CA HIS A 244 14.15 -13.65 11.91
C HIS A 244 12.65 -13.78 11.61
N LEU A 245 11.91 -12.66 11.53
CA LEU A 245 10.50 -12.61 11.16
C LEU A 245 10.27 -12.20 9.70
N VAL A 246 11.34 -12.04 8.89
CA VAL A 246 11.22 -11.54 7.51
C VAL A 246 10.24 -12.35 6.67
N PHE A 247 10.23 -13.66 6.86
CA PHE A 247 9.33 -14.55 6.15
C PHE A 247 7.89 -14.39 6.60
N ASN A 248 7.62 -14.38 7.91
CA ASN A 248 6.29 -14.12 8.43
C ASN A 248 5.75 -12.75 7.98
N MET A 249 6.61 -11.73 7.95
CA MET A 249 6.25 -10.40 7.42
C MET A 249 5.86 -10.43 5.94
N ILE A 250 6.52 -11.26 5.13
CA ILE A 250 6.21 -11.43 3.71
C ILE A 250 4.96 -12.28 3.51
N GLU A 251 4.75 -13.34 4.30
CA GLU A 251 3.56 -14.20 4.25
C GLU A 251 2.29 -13.53 4.78
N GLY A 252 2.45 -12.50 5.63
CA GLY A 252 1.36 -11.82 6.33
C GLY A 252 0.19 -11.47 5.42
N ASN A 253 -1.00 -11.85 5.86
CA ASN A 253 -2.28 -11.79 5.18
C ASN A 253 -2.21 -12.32 3.74
N ASP A 254 -1.77 -13.58 3.61
CA ASP A 254 -1.62 -14.29 2.33
C ASP A 254 -0.81 -13.49 1.30
N PHE A 255 0.35 -12.97 1.73
CA PHE A 255 1.27 -12.21 0.89
C PHE A 255 0.71 -10.88 0.35
N GLU A 256 -0.32 -10.30 0.99
CA GLU A 256 -0.98 -9.05 0.55
C GLU A 256 0.03 -7.92 0.31
N GLY A 257 1.07 -7.80 1.16
CA GLY A 257 2.10 -6.78 1.00
C GLY A 257 2.87 -6.87 -0.32
N PHE A 258 3.25 -8.10 -0.68
CA PHE A 258 3.95 -8.38 -1.94
C PHE A 258 3.03 -8.19 -3.15
N LEU A 259 1.81 -8.74 -3.08
CA LEU A 259 0.81 -8.60 -4.14
C LEU A 259 0.49 -7.13 -4.43
N ASN A 260 0.32 -6.31 -3.40
CA ASN A 260 0.10 -4.88 -3.55
C ASN A 260 1.29 -4.15 -4.20
N ALA A 261 2.53 -4.52 -3.84
CA ALA A 261 3.72 -3.96 -4.48
C ALA A 261 3.78 -4.34 -5.97
N CYS A 262 3.46 -5.59 -6.31
CA CYS A 262 3.31 -6.06 -7.68
C CYS A 262 2.25 -5.25 -8.43
N HIS A 263 1.02 -5.16 -7.91
CA HIS A 263 -0.09 -4.44 -8.55
C HIS A 263 0.23 -2.97 -8.85
N ARG A 264 1.07 -2.35 -8.01
CA ARG A 264 1.46 -0.94 -8.16
C ARG A 264 2.76 -0.73 -8.94
N GLY A 265 3.44 -1.80 -9.33
CA GLY A 265 4.67 -1.71 -10.10
C GLY A 265 5.89 -1.24 -9.30
N HIS A 266 5.94 -1.51 -7.99
CA HIS A 266 7.05 -1.10 -7.13
C HIS A 266 8.27 -2.04 -7.29
N GLU A 267 8.95 -1.93 -8.44
CA GLU A 267 9.98 -2.87 -8.90
C GLU A 267 11.10 -3.16 -7.88
N ASP A 268 11.62 -2.13 -7.21
CA ASP A 268 12.68 -2.23 -6.20
C ASP A 268 12.22 -2.92 -4.91
N VAL A 269 10.98 -2.66 -4.46
CA VAL A 269 10.34 -3.38 -3.35
C VAL A 269 10.15 -4.84 -3.70
N ILE A 270 9.63 -5.13 -4.90
CA ILE A 270 9.44 -6.49 -5.41
C ILE A 270 10.78 -7.23 -5.43
N LYS A 271 11.81 -6.64 -6.05
CA LYS A 271 13.18 -7.18 -6.09
C LYS A 271 13.73 -7.45 -4.68
N GLN A 272 13.50 -6.54 -3.73
CA GLN A 272 13.97 -6.73 -2.36
C GLN A 272 13.24 -7.85 -1.62
N ILE A 273 11.91 -7.94 -1.73
CA ILE A 273 11.10 -9.00 -1.09
C ILE A 273 11.52 -10.37 -1.64
N ILE A 274 11.69 -10.46 -2.95
CA ILE A 274 12.19 -11.63 -3.68
C ILE A 274 13.58 -12.03 -3.20
N GLU A 275 14.49 -11.08 -3.05
CA GLU A 275 15.82 -11.35 -2.52
C GLU A 275 15.76 -11.96 -1.12
N TRP A 276 14.95 -11.40 -0.23
CA TRP A 276 14.74 -11.97 1.11
C TRP A 276 14.12 -13.36 1.05
N TRP A 277 13.03 -13.52 0.29
CA TRP A 277 12.29 -14.78 0.15
C TRP A 277 13.10 -15.91 -0.51
N SER A 278 14.09 -15.57 -1.35
CA SER A 278 14.96 -16.55 -2.01
C SER A 278 15.76 -17.43 -1.02
N THR A 279 15.82 -17.02 0.25
CA THR A 279 16.49 -17.75 1.33
C THR A 279 15.52 -18.56 2.20
N HIS A 280 14.22 -18.56 1.89
CA HIS A 280 13.21 -19.34 2.59
C HIS A 280 13.25 -20.82 2.20
N GLU A 281 12.77 -21.68 3.10
CA GLU A 281 12.44 -23.09 2.89
C GLU A 281 11.54 -23.37 1.67
N GLU A 282 10.58 -22.49 1.36
CA GLU A 282 9.59 -22.66 0.28
C GLU A 282 9.57 -21.45 -0.68
N PRO A 283 10.66 -21.23 -1.44
CA PRO A 283 10.84 -20.00 -2.19
C PRO A 283 9.83 -19.83 -3.35
N LEU A 284 9.18 -20.93 -3.79
CA LEU A 284 8.14 -20.90 -4.82
C LEU A 284 6.76 -20.53 -4.29
N LYS A 285 6.48 -20.69 -2.99
CA LYS A 285 5.14 -20.41 -2.43
C LYS A 285 4.68 -18.99 -2.72
N LEU A 286 5.60 -18.02 -2.67
CA LEU A 286 5.37 -16.62 -3.02
C LEU A 286 4.91 -16.42 -4.48
N LEU A 287 5.45 -17.21 -5.40
CA LEU A 287 5.19 -17.10 -6.84
C LEU A 287 3.93 -17.86 -7.27
N THR A 288 3.54 -18.88 -6.52
CA THR A 288 2.38 -19.72 -6.82
C THR A 288 1.10 -19.26 -6.13
N GLN A 289 1.16 -18.18 -5.34
CA GLN A 289 -0.03 -17.61 -4.70
C GLN A 289 -1.08 -17.18 -5.72
N GLU A 290 -2.34 -17.34 -5.33
CA GLU A 290 -3.52 -16.91 -6.10
C GLU A 290 -3.44 -17.31 -7.58
N ASN A 291 -3.06 -18.57 -7.85
CA ASN A 291 -2.92 -19.10 -9.21
C ASN A 291 -1.96 -18.27 -10.09
N PHE A 292 -0.76 -18.00 -9.59
CA PHE A 292 0.28 -17.25 -10.31
C PHE A 292 -0.03 -15.78 -10.54
N LEU A 293 -1.05 -15.22 -9.89
CA LEU A 293 -1.39 -13.80 -10.07
C LEU A 293 -0.18 -12.92 -9.75
N SER A 294 0.56 -13.22 -8.68
CA SER A 294 1.79 -12.49 -8.32
C SER A 294 2.82 -12.51 -9.46
N LEU A 295 3.07 -13.67 -10.04
CA LEU A 295 4.02 -13.87 -11.13
C LEU A 295 3.54 -13.22 -12.44
N GLN A 296 2.25 -13.31 -12.77
CA GLN A 296 1.64 -12.62 -13.90
C GLN A 296 1.85 -11.11 -13.79
N ILE A 297 1.57 -10.53 -12.62
CA ILE A 297 1.73 -9.09 -12.39
C ILE A 297 3.21 -8.71 -12.45
N MET A 298 4.09 -9.50 -11.83
CA MET A 298 5.53 -9.26 -11.86
C MET A 298 6.07 -9.16 -13.27
N LEU A 299 5.58 -9.98 -14.21
CA LEU A 299 6.01 -9.92 -15.62
C LEU A 299 5.66 -8.59 -16.32
N GLY A 300 4.66 -7.88 -15.82
CA GLY A 300 4.34 -6.54 -16.30
C GLY A 300 5.28 -5.45 -15.74
N VAL A 301 6.02 -5.73 -14.67
CA VAL A 301 6.74 -4.73 -13.87
C VAL A 301 8.24 -4.94 -13.89
N VAL A 302 8.68 -6.19 -13.72
CA VAL A 302 10.07 -6.61 -13.58
C VAL A 302 10.54 -7.22 -14.90
N ASP A 303 11.79 -7.00 -15.24
CA ASP A 303 12.41 -7.60 -16.42
C ASP A 303 12.44 -9.14 -16.33
N GLU A 304 12.30 -9.78 -17.49
CA GLU A 304 12.24 -11.23 -17.62
C GLU A 304 13.50 -11.92 -17.07
N ASP A 305 14.68 -11.34 -17.29
CA ASP A 305 15.95 -11.88 -16.82
C ASP A 305 16.03 -11.91 -15.29
N THR A 306 15.52 -10.88 -14.60
CA THR A 306 15.43 -10.85 -13.13
C THR A 306 14.49 -11.95 -12.63
N ILE A 307 13.34 -12.13 -13.27
CA ILE A 307 12.37 -13.17 -12.87
C ILE A 307 12.99 -14.55 -13.08
N ILE A 308 13.62 -14.79 -14.23
CA ILE A 308 14.36 -16.03 -14.51
C ILE A 308 15.45 -16.24 -13.47
N SER A 309 16.27 -15.23 -13.19
CA SER A 309 17.34 -15.32 -12.19
C SER A 309 16.78 -15.66 -10.81
N TYR A 310 15.59 -15.15 -10.46
CA TYR A 310 14.96 -15.46 -9.20
C TYR A 310 14.44 -16.89 -9.16
N ILE A 311 13.66 -17.30 -10.17
CA ILE A 311 13.13 -18.67 -10.23
C ILE A 311 14.29 -19.66 -10.25
N ASN A 312 15.40 -19.37 -10.94
CA ASN A 312 16.62 -20.18 -10.92
C ASN A 312 17.25 -20.27 -9.52
N ARG A 313 17.26 -19.18 -8.74
CA ARG A 313 17.79 -19.17 -7.38
C ARG A 313 16.88 -19.94 -6.41
N ALA A 314 15.58 -19.67 -6.48
CA ALA A 314 14.54 -20.36 -5.72
C ALA A 314 14.52 -21.86 -6.03
N SER A 315 14.65 -22.20 -7.32
CA SER A 315 14.70 -23.58 -7.75
C SER A 315 16.05 -24.23 -7.48
N GLY A 316 17.19 -23.54 -7.50
CA GLY A 316 18.51 -24.14 -7.19
C GLY A 316 18.58 -24.92 -5.86
N GLU A 317 17.84 -24.46 -4.85
CA GLU A 317 17.67 -25.14 -3.56
C GLU A 317 16.64 -26.28 -3.62
N LEU A 318 15.51 -26.05 -4.30
CA LEU A 318 14.44 -27.05 -4.49
C LEU A 318 14.83 -28.17 -5.48
N ILE A 319 15.59 -27.92 -6.55
CA ILE A 319 16.02 -28.89 -7.58
C ILE A 319 16.81 -30.05 -6.97
N LYS A 320 17.50 -29.81 -5.85
CA LYS A 320 18.24 -30.87 -5.18
C LYS A 320 17.31 -31.86 -4.45
N ASN A 321 16.09 -31.46 -4.07
CA ASN A 321 15.21 -32.22 -3.17
C ASN A 321 13.74 -32.36 -3.61
N ALA A 322 13.25 -31.53 -4.53
CA ALA A 322 11.88 -31.46 -5.02
C ALA A 322 11.84 -31.93 -6.47
N ARG A 323 11.02 -32.96 -6.68
CA ARG A 323 10.84 -33.67 -7.95
C ARG A 323 10.49 -32.72 -9.10
N ILE A 324 10.92 -33.12 -10.29
CA ILE A 324 10.48 -32.66 -11.62
C ILE A 324 8.98 -32.28 -11.60
N ASP A 325 8.13 -33.07 -10.93
CA ASP A 325 6.70 -32.86 -10.67
C ASP A 325 6.29 -31.41 -10.33
N TYR A 326 7.03 -30.66 -9.52
CA TYR A 326 6.58 -29.32 -9.10
C TYR A 326 6.77 -28.24 -10.17
N ARG A 327 7.83 -28.36 -10.97
CA ARG A 327 8.12 -27.46 -12.11
C ARG A 327 7.10 -27.66 -13.23
N CYS A 328 6.79 -28.92 -13.41
CA CYS A 328 5.78 -29.43 -14.30
C CYS A 328 4.40 -28.87 -13.98
N ASP A 329 3.99 -28.93 -12.71
CA ASP A 329 2.75 -28.32 -12.23
C ASP A 329 2.74 -26.79 -12.41
N LEU A 330 3.88 -26.13 -12.18
CA LEU A 330 4.04 -24.68 -12.35
C LEU A 330 3.77 -24.21 -13.78
N PHE A 331 4.35 -24.91 -14.75
CA PHE A 331 4.17 -24.62 -16.17
C PHE A 331 2.79 -24.98 -16.65
N GLN A 332 2.29 -26.14 -16.25
CA GLN A 332 0.94 -26.59 -16.55
C GLN A 332 -0.11 -25.60 -16.04
N GLU A 333 0.01 -25.14 -14.80
CA GLU A 333 -0.92 -24.16 -14.23
C GLU A 333 -0.76 -22.77 -14.89
N ALA A 334 0.47 -22.34 -15.21
CA ALA A 334 0.68 -21.13 -15.99
C ALA A 334 0.01 -21.20 -17.38
N VAL A 335 0.08 -22.36 -18.04
CA VAL A 335 -0.57 -22.61 -19.32
C VAL A 335 -2.10 -22.65 -19.17
N LEU A 336 -2.62 -23.36 -18.17
CA LEU A 336 -4.05 -23.43 -17.82
C LEU A 336 -4.67 -22.06 -17.62
N GLN A 337 -3.97 -21.19 -16.89
CA GLN A 337 -4.44 -19.85 -16.53
C GLN A 337 -4.24 -18.83 -17.67
N GLY A 338 -3.71 -19.26 -18.83
CA GLY A 338 -3.45 -18.38 -19.98
C GLY A 338 -2.30 -17.39 -19.73
N CYS A 339 -1.37 -17.71 -18.83
CA CYS A 339 -0.23 -16.87 -18.49
C CYS A 339 0.88 -17.00 -19.55
N HIS A 340 0.64 -16.64 -20.81
CA HIS A 340 1.56 -16.93 -21.93
C HIS A 340 3.01 -16.53 -21.67
N ARG A 341 3.21 -15.34 -21.08
CA ARG A 341 4.55 -14.84 -20.76
C ARG A 341 5.21 -15.59 -19.60
N VAL A 342 4.44 -16.07 -18.61
CA VAL A 342 4.95 -16.95 -17.56
C VAL A 342 5.35 -18.28 -18.16
N ALA A 343 4.45 -18.89 -18.93
CA ALA A 343 4.69 -20.18 -19.59
C ALA A 343 5.94 -20.12 -20.47
N HIS A 344 6.12 -19.04 -21.25
CA HIS A 344 7.30 -18.82 -22.07
C HIS A 344 8.60 -18.75 -21.26
N ILE A 345 8.57 -18.05 -20.12
CA ILE A 345 9.73 -17.93 -19.25
C ILE A 345 10.10 -19.27 -18.62
N LEU A 346 9.09 -19.98 -18.10
CA LEU A 346 9.27 -21.31 -17.55
C LEU A 346 9.80 -22.28 -18.61
N LEU A 347 9.30 -22.17 -19.84
CA LEU A 347 9.77 -22.95 -20.99
C LEU A 347 11.25 -22.69 -21.30
N LYS A 348 11.66 -21.42 -21.44
CA LYS A 348 13.07 -21.04 -21.63
C LYS A 348 13.96 -21.55 -20.50
N MET A 349 13.46 -21.50 -19.27
CA MET A 349 14.17 -22.01 -18.11
C MET A 349 14.41 -23.52 -18.21
N TYR A 350 13.39 -24.30 -18.57
CA TYR A 350 13.55 -25.76 -18.71
C TYR A 350 14.47 -26.17 -19.84
N GLN A 351 14.44 -25.44 -20.97
CA GLN A 351 15.35 -25.67 -22.09
C GLN A 351 16.82 -25.51 -21.69
N ASN A 352 17.13 -24.56 -20.81
CA ASN A 352 18.51 -24.31 -20.39
C ASN A 352 19.06 -25.35 -19.41
N GLU A 353 18.20 -26.16 -18.78
CA GLU A 353 18.59 -27.08 -17.71
C GLU A 353 18.53 -28.57 -18.10
N ASP A 354 18.25 -28.88 -19.38
CA ASP A 354 18.15 -30.26 -19.90
C ASP A 354 17.16 -31.13 -19.09
N VAL A 355 16.10 -30.49 -18.57
CA VAL A 355 15.06 -31.14 -17.76
C VAL A 355 14.07 -31.80 -18.71
N ASP A 356 13.86 -33.11 -18.55
CA ASP A 356 12.80 -33.82 -19.24
C ASP A 356 11.43 -33.35 -18.74
N ILE A 357 10.84 -32.41 -19.48
CA ILE A 357 9.51 -31.86 -19.25
C ILE A 357 8.45 -32.53 -20.13
N SER A 358 8.77 -33.66 -20.78
CA SER A 358 7.84 -34.38 -21.67
C SER A 358 6.50 -34.66 -20.99
N LEU A 359 6.48 -35.23 -19.78
CA LEU A 359 5.25 -35.54 -19.04
C LEU A 359 4.36 -34.32 -18.76
N SER A 360 4.92 -33.12 -18.78
CA SER A 360 4.29 -31.92 -18.25
C SER A 360 3.94 -30.95 -19.35
N LEU A 361 4.69 -31.02 -20.44
CA LEU A 361 4.19 -30.69 -21.76
C LEU A 361 2.97 -31.51 -22.07
N ILE A 362 3.05 -32.83 -21.94
CA ILE A 362 1.92 -33.72 -22.16
C ILE A 362 0.74 -33.21 -21.37
N SER A 363 0.91 -33.01 -20.06
CA SER A 363 -0.11 -32.52 -19.12
C SER A 363 -0.64 -31.12 -19.45
N ALA A 364 0.25 -30.16 -19.74
CA ALA A 364 -0.10 -28.81 -20.18
C ALA A 364 -0.86 -28.84 -21.51
N PHE A 365 -0.45 -29.64 -22.49
CA PHE A 365 -1.18 -29.86 -23.74
C PHE A 365 -2.57 -30.47 -23.51
N GLN A 366 -2.77 -31.30 -22.47
CA GLN A 366 -4.10 -31.80 -22.11
C GLN A 366 -5.03 -30.70 -21.61
N GLN A 367 -4.42 -29.65 -21.06
CA GLN A 367 -5.08 -28.62 -20.26
C GLN A 367 -5.10 -27.24 -20.92
N ILE A 368 -4.37 -27.06 -22.02
CA ILE A 368 -4.77 -26.16 -23.11
C ILE A 368 -6.07 -26.73 -23.69
N GLU A 369 -7.14 -26.74 -22.88
CA GLU A 369 -8.48 -26.61 -23.41
C GLU A 369 -8.39 -25.43 -24.36
N VAL A 370 -8.81 -25.62 -25.60
CA VAL A 370 -8.35 -24.80 -26.69
C VAL A 370 -9.03 -23.43 -26.68
N ARG A 371 -8.54 -22.61 -25.76
CA ARG A 371 -8.85 -21.21 -25.58
C ARG A 371 -7.69 -20.44 -26.20
N THR A 372 -7.82 -20.31 -27.51
CA THR A 372 -7.51 -19.12 -28.31
C THR A 372 -6.07 -18.64 -28.51
N ASP A 373 -5.03 -19.17 -27.86
CA ASP A 373 -3.65 -18.73 -28.14
C ASP A 373 -2.81 -19.74 -28.92
N PHE A 374 -3.03 -19.74 -30.23
CA PHE A 374 -2.24 -20.50 -31.20
C PHE A 374 -0.75 -20.07 -31.23
N ASP A 375 -0.43 -18.83 -30.87
CA ASP A 375 0.95 -18.34 -30.91
C ASP A 375 1.76 -18.93 -29.75
N LEU A 376 1.20 -18.97 -28.52
CA LEU A 376 1.80 -19.70 -27.41
C LEU A 376 1.95 -21.18 -27.75
N PHE A 377 0.89 -21.80 -28.29
CA PHE A 377 0.95 -23.20 -28.69
C PHE A 377 2.08 -23.45 -29.68
N LYS A 378 2.18 -22.59 -30.71
CA LYS A 378 3.23 -22.66 -31.73
C LYS A 378 4.61 -22.50 -31.11
N GLU A 379 4.79 -21.57 -30.17
CA GLU A 379 6.04 -21.33 -29.48
C GLU A 379 6.46 -22.52 -28.60
N ILE A 380 5.52 -23.09 -27.83
CA ILE A 380 5.72 -24.29 -27.03
C ILE A 380 6.12 -25.46 -27.94
N VAL A 381 5.32 -25.78 -28.95
CA VAL A 381 5.63 -26.90 -29.86
C VAL A 381 6.92 -26.64 -30.64
N SER A 382 7.23 -25.38 -30.96
CA SER A 382 8.48 -25.05 -31.67
C SER A 382 9.74 -25.30 -30.84
N SER A 383 9.58 -25.30 -29.52
CA SER A 383 10.65 -25.35 -28.53
C SER A 383 11.14 -26.77 -28.21
N PHE A 384 10.53 -27.81 -28.80
CA PHE A 384 10.89 -29.21 -28.59
C PHE A 384 11.32 -29.91 -29.87
N ASP A 385 12.14 -30.95 -29.69
CA ASP A 385 12.47 -31.89 -30.74
C ASP A 385 11.24 -32.73 -31.10
N ASP A 386 11.15 -33.09 -32.38
CA ASP A 386 10.00 -33.83 -32.93
C ASP A 386 9.82 -35.19 -32.22
N ASP A 387 10.91 -35.80 -31.73
CA ASP A 387 10.87 -37.04 -30.95
C ASP A 387 10.18 -36.84 -29.59
N ILE A 388 10.48 -35.75 -28.87
CA ILE A 388 9.81 -35.42 -27.59
C ILE A 388 8.34 -35.14 -27.83
N ILE A 389 8.02 -34.43 -28.91
CA ILE A 389 6.63 -34.15 -29.31
C ILE A 389 5.90 -35.49 -29.55
N MET A 390 6.52 -36.42 -30.27
CA MET A 390 5.93 -37.72 -30.58
C MET A 390 5.79 -38.65 -29.38
N ASP A 391 6.80 -38.70 -28.51
CA ASP A 391 6.75 -39.44 -27.26
C ASP A 391 5.69 -38.86 -26.32
N SER A 392 5.53 -37.53 -26.35
CA SER A 392 4.46 -36.83 -25.67
C SER A 392 3.08 -37.20 -26.22
N PHE A 393 3.00 -37.43 -27.53
CA PHE A 393 1.79 -37.87 -28.21
C PHE A 393 1.63 -39.41 -28.26
N GLY A 394 2.15 -40.18 -27.30
CA GLY A 394 2.06 -41.65 -27.25
C GLY A 394 0.65 -42.25 -27.39
N VAL A 395 0.42 -43.51 -27.01
CA VAL A 395 -0.89 -44.19 -27.26
C VAL A 395 -2.09 -43.37 -26.74
N ASP A 396 -1.94 -42.69 -25.60
CA ASP A 396 -2.94 -41.77 -25.04
C ASP A 396 -2.92 -40.35 -25.64
N GLY A 397 -1.83 -39.94 -26.27
CA GLY A 397 -1.70 -38.66 -26.99
C GLY A 397 -2.43 -38.64 -28.34
N PHE A 398 -2.50 -39.79 -29.02
CA PHE A 398 -3.33 -39.95 -30.22
C PHE A 398 -4.82 -39.76 -29.95
N VAL A 399 -5.32 -40.19 -28.79
CA VAL A 399 -6.70 -39.95 -28.33
C VAL A 399 -6.97 -38.46 -28.09
N ARG A 400 -5.92 -37.65 -27.88
CA ARG A 400 -6.05 -36.22 -27.60
C ARG A 400 -5.93 -35.37 -28.86
N LEU A 401 -5.18 -35.81 -29.86
CA LEU A 401 -5.27 -35.25 -31.21
C LEU A 401 -6.71 -35.37 -31.74
N THR A 402 -7.44 -36.42 -31.35
CA THR A 402 -8.87 -36.52 -31.65
C THR A 402 -9.73 -35.54 -30.87
N ASP A 403 -9.41 -35.22 -29.62
CA ASP A 403 -10.12 -34.16 -28.87
C ASP A 403 -9.88 -32.76 -29.48
N VAL A 404 -8.64 -32.42 -29.83
CA VAL A 404 -8.28 -31.17 -30.53
C VAL A 404 -9.00 -31.08 -31.87
N PHE A 405 -9.06 -32.18 -32.61
CA PHE A 405 -9.82 -32.30 -33.86
C PHE A 405 -11.32 -32.16 -33.65
N ASP A 406 -11.86 -32.79 -32.60
CA ASP A 406 -13.29 -32.76 -32.31
C ASP A 406 -13.76 -31.38 -31.87
N GLN A 407 -12.91 -30.62 -31.21
CA GLN A 407 -13.17 -29.23 -30.84
C GLN A 407 -12.94 -28.24 -32.01
N GLY A 408 -12.36 -28.70 -33.13
CA GLY A 408 -12.24 -27.91 -34.37
C GLY A 408 -10.97 -27.06 -34.49
N HIS A 409 -9.89 -27.45 -33.81
CA HIS A 409 -8.64 -26.69 -33.73
C HIS A 409 -7.66 -27.10 -34.83
N PHE A 410 -8.08 -26.80 -36.05
CA PHE A 410 -7.39 -27.23 -37.26
C PHE A 410 -6.04 -26.53 -37.46
N ARG A 411 -5.82 -25.33 -36.89
CA ARG A 411 -4.55 -24.61 -37.02
C ARG A 411 -3.44 -25.29 -36.21
N GLU A 412 -3.78 -25.71 -35.00
CA GLU A 412 -2.93 -26.44 -34.07
C GLU A 412 -2.53 -27.78 -34.68
N LEU A 413 -3.50 -28.49 -35.26
CA LEU A 413 -3.25 -29.73 -36.00
C LEU A 413 -2.37 -29.52 -37.23
N ASP A 414 -2.65 -28.51 -38.04
CA ASP A 414 -1.84 -28.16 -39.22
C ASP A 414 -0.38 -27.88 -38.82
N PHE A 415 -0.18 -27.17 -37.72
CA PHE A 415 1.15 -26.87 -37.20
C PHE A 415 1.88 -28.12 -36.69
N ILE A 416 1.22 -28.97 -35.90
CA ILE A 416 1.80 -30.25 -35.45
C ILE A 416 2.17 -31.09 -36.67
N PHE A 417 1.23 -31.28 -37.61
CA PHE A 417 1.46 -32.11 -38.80
C PHE A 417 2.55 -31.56 -39.71
N GLY A 418 2.67 -30.24 -39.85
CA GLY A 418 3.75 -29.61 -40.58
C GLY A 418 5.13 -29.87 -39.99
N ARG A 419 5.23 -30.19 -38.69
CA ARG A 419 6.48 -30.54 -38.02
C ARG A 419 6.81 -32.03 -38.07
N LEU A 420 5.82 -32.92 -38.13
CA LEU A 420 6.08 -34.37 -38.16
C LEU A 420 6.69 -34.82 -39.49
N GLN A 421 8.03 -34.84 -39.56
CA GLN A 421 8.75 -35.29 -40.76
C GLN A 421 8.66 -36.82 -40.98
N ASP A 422 8.37 -37.61 -39.93
CA ASP A 422 8.19 -39.05 -40.06
C ASP A 422 6.79 -39.40 -40.59
N VAL A 423 6.79 -39.96 -41.79
CA VAL A 423 5.62 -40.44 -42.51
C VAL A 423 4.83 -41.50 -41.72
N ASN A 424 5.49 -42.31 -40.89
CA ASN A 424 4.81 -43.33 -40.08
C ASN A 424 4.01 -42.70 -38.92
N ASN A 425 4.57 -41.68 -38.29
CA ASN A 425 3.91 -40.92 -37.24
C ASN A 425 2.70 -40.17 -37.79
N TYR A 426 2.91 -39.49 -38.93
CA TYR A 426 1.84 -38.84 -39.68
C TYR A 426 0.71 -39.82 -40.05
N ARG A 427 1.05 -40.99 -40.61
CA ARG A 427 0.07 -42.04 -40.97
C ARG A 427 -0.71 -42.54 -39.77
N THR A 428 -0.06 -42.66 -38.61
CA THR A 428 -0.70 -43.13 -37.38
C THR A 428 -1.71 -42.10 -36.88
N CYS A 429 -1.36 -40.81 -36.88
CA CYS A 429 -2.28 -39.73 -36.50
C CYS A 429 -3.52 -39.72 -37.39
N LEU A 430 -3.33 -39.86 -38.70
CA LEU A 430 -4.43 -39.86 -39.68
C LEU A 430 -5.41 -41.01 -39.49
N ASN A 431 -4.90 -42.22 -39.21
CA ASN A 431 -5.77 -43.37 -38.97
C ASN A 431 -6.63 -43.17 -37.71
N VAL A 432 -6.10 -42.47 -36.70
CA VAL A 432 -6.81 -42.18 -35.46
C VAL A 432 -7.88 -41.11 -35.67
N LEU A 433 -7.53 -40.00 -36.36
CA LEU A 433 -8.49 -38.96 -36.76
C LEU A 433 -9.63 -39.52 -37.63
N ALA A 434 -9.31 -40.33 -38.64
CA ALA A 434 -10.31 -40.94 -39.53
C ALA A 434 -11.27 -41.87 -38.77
N LYS A 435 -10.82 -42.47 -37.67
CA LYS A 435 -11.65 -43.35 -36.82
C LYS A 435 -12.60 -42.56 -35.90
N HIS A 436 -12.28 -41.29 -35.61
CA HIS A 436 -12.99 -40.44 -34.65
C HIS A 436 -13.74 -39.27 -35.28
N ALA A 437 -13.81 -39.17 -36.62
CA ALA A 437 -14.59 -38.14 -37.32
C ALA A 437 -15.99 -38.67 -37.71
N PRO A 438 -17.02 -38.62 -36.84
CA PRO A 438 -18.35 -39.14 -37.15
C PRO A 438 -19.11 -38.27 -38.16
N GLU A 439 -18.76 -36.99 -38.29
CA GLU A 439 -19.44 -36.03 -39.17
C GLU A 439 -18.69 -35.80 -40.51
N PRO A 440 -19.40 -35.86 -41.65
CA PRO A 440 -18.83 -35.64 -42.98
C PRO A 440 -18.10 -34.28 -43.16
N SER A 441 -18.56 -33.24 -42.45
CA SER A 441 -17.97 -31.89 -42.47
C SER A 441 -16.57 -31.86 -41.87
N LYS A 442 -16.37 -32.49 -40.71
CA LYS A 442 -15.04 -32.63 -40.08
C LYS A 442 -14.13 -33.51 -40.91
N TYR A 443 -14.67 -34.55 -41.54
CA TYR A 443 -13.91 -35.41 -42.46
C TYR A 443 -13.37 -34.62 -43.66
N LEU A 444 -14.18 -33.73 -44.25
CA LEU A 444 -13.74 -32.88 -45.36
C LEU A 444 -12.65 -31.88 -44.95
N GLU A 445 -12.74 -31.33 -43.74
CA GLU A 445 -11.71 -30.43 -43.18
C GLU A 445 -10.40 -31.18 -42.88
N ALA A 446 -10.49 -32.39 -42.30
CA ALA A 446 -9.36 -33.32 -42.19
C ALA A 446 -8.74 -33.61 -43.55
N HIS A 447 -9.60 -33.80 -44.57
CA HIS A 447 -9.18 -34.07 -45.93
C HIS A 447 -8.52 -32.86 -46.61
N ARG A 448 -8.90 -31.64 -46.25
CA ARG A 448 -8.25 -30.40 -46.70
C ARG A 448 -6.88 -30.20 -46.07
N LEU A 449 -6.74 -30.43 -44.76
CA LEU A 449 -5.45 -30.49 -44.08
C LEU A 449 -4.52 -31.51 -44.76
N LEU A 450 -5.08 -32.69 -45.09
CA LEU A 450 -4.42 -33.74 -45.87
C LEU A 450 -4.03 -33.32 -47.30
N ALA A 451 -4.85 -32.52 -47.98
CA ALA A 451 -4.65 -32.12 -49.38
C ALA A 451 -3.58 -31.03 -49.55
N GLY A 452 -3.42 -30.13 -48.58
CA GLY A 452 -2.31 -29.17 -48.55
C GLY A 452 -0.93 -29.85 -48.46
N ILE A 453 -0.90 -31.10 -47.99
CA ILE A 453 0.32 -31.90 -47.75
C ILE A 453 0.58 -32.91 -48.89
N GLN A 454 -0.31 -33.01 -49.90
CA GLN A 454 -0.17 -33.96 -51.02
C GLN A 454 1.11 -33.79 -51.86
N GLU A 455 1.75 -32.63 -51.84
CA GLU A 455 3.08 -32.45 -52.46
C GLU A 455 4.17 -33.28 -51.75
N PHE A 456 4.01 -33.57 -50.45
CA PHE A 456 4.92 -34.44 -49.68
C PHE A 456 4.63 -35.94 -49.92
N THR A 457 3.37 -36.29 -50.20
CA THR A 457 2.92 -37.69 -50.34
C THR A 457 3.15 -38.29 -51.72
N LEU A 458 3.47 -37.49 -52.75
CA LEU A 458 3.94 -38.02 -54.04
C LEU A 458 5.24 -38.84 -53.93
N ALA A 459 5.94 -38.76 -52.77
CA ALA A 459 7.11 -39.58 -52.46
C ALA A 459 6.81 -40.89 -51.68
N VAL A 460 5.58 -41.13 -51.18
CA VAL A 460 5.28 -42.26 -50.30
C VAL A 460 4.25 -43.22 -50.92
N ASP A 461 4.70 -44.48 -51.05
CA ASP A 461 4.09 -45.72 -51.54
C ASP A 461 2.58 -45.76 -51.93
N LYS A 462 2.32 -46.24 -53.16
CA LYS A 462 1.01 -46.44 -53.83
C LYS A 462 0.01 -47.36 -53.11
N LYS A 463 0.34 -47.90 -51.93
CA LYS A 463 -0.49 -48.87 -51.19
C LYS A 463 -1.53 -48.24 -50.25
N VAL A 464 -1.46 -46.93 -50.00
CA VAL A 464 -2.36 -46.26 -49.02
C VAL A 464 -3.67 -45.77 -49.66
N LEU A 465 -3.65 -45.37 -50.93
CA LEU A 465 -4.82 -44.83 -51.64
C LEU A 465 -6.08 -45.73 -51.64
N PRO A 466 -6.00 -47.06 -51.80
CA PRO A 466 -7.22 -47.87 -51.96
C PRO A 466 -8.10 -47.93 -50.70
N GLY A 467 -7.49 -47.91 -49.50
CA GLY A 467 -8.24 -47.89 -48.24
C GLY A 467 -8.94 -46.55 -47.98
N PHE A 468 -8.30 -45.45 -48.36
CA PHE A 468 -8.87 -44.11 -48.27
C PHE A 468 -9.98 -43.89 -49.31
N GLN A 469 -9.77 -44.35 -50.55
CA GLN A 469 -10.76 -44.23 -51.62
C GLN A 469 -12.06 -44.97 -51.28
N SER A 470 -11.97 -46.14 -50.64
CA SER A 470 -13.14 -46.89 -50.18
C SER A 470 -13.98 -46.14 -49.12
N ILE A 471 -13.35 -45.28 -48.31
CA ILE A 471 -14.04 -44.49 -47.27
C ILE A 471 -14.68 -43.26 -47.92
N ILE A 472 -13.96 -42.59 -48.83
CA ILE A 472 -14.49 -41.48 -49.64
C ILE A 472 -15.71 -41.93 -50.46
N ASP A 473 -15.59 -43.05 -51.16
CA ASP A 473 -16.67 -43.62 -51.99
C ASP A 473 -17.89 -44.08 -51.16
N GLN A 474 -17.70 -44.40 -49.87
CA GLN A 474 -18.79 -44.73 -48.94
C GLN A 474 -19.52 -43.48 -48.42
N TYR A 475 -18.81 -42.36 -48.26
CA TYR A 475 -19.39 -41.10 -47.78
C TYR A 475 -20.03 -40.29 -48.91
N ASP A 476 -19.46 -40.24 -50.12
CA ASP A 476 -20.07 -39.58 -51.29
C ASP A 476 -21.40 -40.23 -51.73
N LYS A 477 -21.66 -41.46 -51.29
CA LYS A 477 -22.93 -42.19 -51.52
C LYS A 477 -24.01 -41.91 -50.48
N LYS A 478 -23.69 -41.29 -49.35
CA LYS A 478 -24.62 -40.89 -48.29
C LYS A 478 -24.93 -39.41 -48.42
#